data_AF-A0A1H7WNN0-F1
#
_entry.id   AF-A0A1H7WNN0-F1
#
_cell.length_a   1.000
_cell.length_b   1.000
_cell.length_c   1.000
_cell.angle_alpha   90.00
_cell.angle_beta   90.00
_cell.angle_gamma   90.00
#
_symmetry.space_group_name_H-M   'P 1'
#
loop_
_entity.id
_entity.type
_entity.pdbx_description
1 polymer ?
#
loop_
_entity_poly.entity_id
_entity_poly.type
_entity_poly.pdbx_seq_one_letter_code
_entity_poly.pdbx_strand_id
1 'polypeptide(L)' 'MFKSIDQIIHVPISDLDFSAAFQTLCRRKNIQTLAAILSLGSGKLVKDAYLGPLHFRELVDYLDDRELLFLLKD' A
#
# COMPACT_ATOMS: atom_id res chain seq x y z
N MET A 1 12.61 -0.09 -13.86
CA MET A 1 12.42 1.37 -13.83
C MET A 1 10.98 1.65 -14.27
N PHE A 2 10.10 2.06 -13.36
CA PHE A 2 8.72 2.40 -13.72
C PHE A 2 8.73 3.72 -14.50
N LYS A 3 7.96 3.80 -15.59
CA LYS A 3 7.95 4.97 -16.49
C LYS A 3 6.92 6.02 -16.07
N SER A 4 6.01 5.70 -15.15
CA SER A 4 5.02 6.63 -14.59
C SER A 4 4.50 6.16 -13.22
N ILE A 5 3.95 7.10 -12.43
CA ILE A 5 3.24 6.82 -11.17
C ILE A 5 2.09 5.83 -11.41
N ASP A 6 1.37 6.01 -12.51
CA ASP A 6 0.26 5.15 -12.94
C ASP A 6 0.67 3.68 -13.07
N GLN A 7 1.89 3.43 -13.56
CA GLN A 7 2.40 2.07 -13.66
C GLN A 7 2.67 1.43 -12.30
N ILE A 8 3.16 2.20 -11.31
CA ILE A 8 3.49 1.68 -9.97
C ILE A 8 2.21 1.31 -9.20
N ILE A 9 1.18 2.15 -9.27
CA ILE A 9 -0.05 1.92 -8.50
C ILE A 9 -0.84 0.72 -9.00
N HIS A 10 -0.69 0.33 -10.27
CA HIS A 10 -1.35 -0.83 -10.85
C HIS A 10 -0.55 -2.13 -10.71
N VAL A 11 0.66 -2.10 -10.15
CA VAL A 11 1.45 -3.31 -9.89
C VAL A 11 0.76 -4.16 -8.81
N PRO A 12 0.70 -5.49 -8.99
CA PRO A 12 0.26 -6.40 -7.95
C PRO A 12 1.12 -6.27 -6.69
N ILE A 13 0.50 -6.28 -5.51
CA ILE A 13 1.21 -6.22 -4.21
C ILE A 13 2.21 -7.39 -4.05
N SER A 14 1.93 -8.53 -4.68
CA SER A 14 2.85 -9.68 -4.71
C SER A 14 4.17 -9.39 -5.41
N ASP A 15 4.17 -8.43 -6.35
CA ASP A 15 5.31 -8.10 -7.19
C ASP A 15 6.04 -6.85 -6.65
N LEU A 16 5.54 -6.30 -5.54
CA LEU A 16 6.13 -5.19 -4.80
C LEU A 16 6.95 -5.71 -3.63
N ASP A 17 7.93 -4.90 -3.24
CA ASP A 17 8.90 -5.20 -2.18
C ASP A 17 8.30 -5.00 -0.77
N PHE A 18 7.18 -5.69 -0.52
CA PHE A 18 6.53 -5.79 0.78
C PHE A 18 6.86 -7.13 1.44
N SER A 19 6.80 -7.18 2.77
CA SER A 19 6.95 -8.41 3.53
C SER A 19 5.88 -9.44 3.16
N ALA A 20 6.22 -10.72 3.27
CA ALA A 20 5.28 -11.81 3.05
C ALA A 20 4.04 -11.72 3.99
N ALA A 21 4.21 -11.15 5.18
CA ALA A 21 3.13 -10.90 6.12
C ALA A 21 2.14 -9.85 5.59
N PHE A 22 2.65 -8.73 5.08
CA PHE A 22 1.86 -7.68 4.44
C PHE A 22 1.14 -8.18 3.19
N GLN A 23 1.84 -8.90 2.32
CA GLN A 23 1.24 -9.51 1.13
C GLN A 23 0.12 -10.50 1.50
N THR A 24 0.33 -11.31 2.54
CA THR A 24 -0.71 -12.24 3.05
C THR A 24 -1.92 -11.49 3.60
N LEU A 25 -1.71 -10.40 4.33
CA LEU A 25 -2.79 -9.55 4.86
C LEU A 25 -3.60 -8.93 3.72
N CYS A 26 -2.93 -8.36 2.72
CA CYS A 26 -3.57 -7.77 1.55
C CYS A 26 -4.40 -8.80 0.78
N ARG A 27 -3.85 -10.01 0.57
CA ARG A 27 -4.58 -11.12 -0.06
C ARG A 27 -5.84 -11.51 0.72
N ARG A 28 -5.78 -11.61 2.06
CA ARG A 28 -6.95 -11.91 2.91
C ARG A 28 -8.03 -10.82 2.83
N LYS A 29 -7.64 -9.59 2.51
CA LYS A 29 -8.53 -8.43 2.39
C LYS A 29 -8.93 -8.14 0.95
N ASN A 30 -8.62 -9.03 -0.01
CA ASN A 30 -8.85 -8.85 -1.45
C ASN A 30 -8.23 -7.56 -2.02
N ILE A 31 -7.13 -7.10 -1.43
CA ILE A 31 -6.33 -6.02 -1.96
C ILE A 31 -5.25 -6.64 -2.85
N GLN A 32 -5.31 -6.33 -4.14
CA GLN A 32 -4.39 -6.90 -5.13
C GLN A 32 -3.34 -5.91 -5.62
N THR A 33 -3.61 -4.60 -5.59
CA THR A 33 -2.72 -3.56 -6.13
C THR A 33 -2.51 -2.42 -5.15
N LEU A 34 -1.45 -1.63 -5.35
CA LEU A 34 -1.18 -0.44 -4.53
C LEU A 34 -2.31 0.60 -4.68
N ALA A 35 -2.88 0.77 -5.87
CA ALA A 35 -4.05 1.62 -6.12
C ALA A 35 -5.24 1.25 -5.24
N ALA A 36 -5.49 -0.05 -5.04
CA ALA A 36 -6.57 -0.52 -4.17
C ALA A 36 -6.36 -0.09 -2.71
N ILE A 37 -5.12 -0.16 -2.20
CA ILE A 37 -4.79 0.35 -0.86
C ILE A 37 -4.99 1.86 -0.79
N LEU A 38 -4.39 2.60 -1.73
CA LEU A 38 -4.42 4.05 -1.75
C LEU A 38 -5.85 4.59 -1.84
N SER A 39 -6.75 3.87 -2.53
CA SER A 39 -8.17 4.22 -2.61
C SER A 39 -8.94 4.15 -1.29
N LEU A 40 -8.41 3.44 -0.28
CA LEU A 40 -9.01 3.36 1.05
C LEU A 40 -8.78 4.64 1.86
N GLY A 41 -7.70 5.37 1.59
CA GLY A 41 -7.29 6.57 2.34
C GLY A 41 -6.65 6.27 3.71
N SER A 42 -5.85 7.22 4.21
CA SER A 42 -5.13 7.12 5.49
C SER A 42 -6.09 6.84 6.66
N GLY A 43 -7.23 7.54 6.67
CA GLY A 43 -8.22 7.48 7.74
C GLY A 43 -8.80 6.08 7.91
N LYS A 44 -9.12 5.39 6.81
CA LYS A 44 -9.68 4.03 6.86
C LYS A 44 -8.62 2.99 7.23
N LEU A 45 -7.38 3.18 6.76
CA LEU A 45 -6.28 2.28 7.09
C LEU A 45 -5.97 2.29 8.59
N VAL A 46 -6.01 3.47 9.22
CA VAL A 46 -5.71 3.68 10.64
C VAL A 46 -6.92 3.41 11.54
N LYS A 47 -8.09 4.02 11.26
CA LYS A 47 -9.25 3.98 12.17
C LYS A 47 -9.91 2.60 12.23
N ASP A 48 -9.96 1.88 11.12
CA ASP A 48 -10.61 0.56 11.09
C ASP A 48 -9.65 -0.58 11.47
N ALA A 49 -8.44 -0.24 11.97
CA ALA A 49 -7.32 -1.18 12.12
C ALA A 49 -7.13 -2.05 10.86
N TYR A 50 -7.41 -1.45 9.69
CA TYR A 50 -7.48 -2.20 8.44
C TYR A 50 -6.10 -2.74 8.09
N LEU A 51 -5.07 -1.92 8.33
CA LEU A 51 -3.69 -2.35 8.50
C LEU A 51 -3.35 -2.17 9.98
N GLY A 52 -2.78 -3.20 10.61
CA GLY A 52 -2.18 -3.03 11.94
C GLY A 52 -1.04 -2.02 11.90
N PRO A 53 -0.61 -1.45 13.04
CA PRO A 53 0.40 -0.38 13.08
C PRO A 53 1.70 -0.72 12.35
N LEU A 54 2.14 -1.98 12.45
CA LEU A 54 3.34 -2.48 11.76
C LEU A 54 3.19 -2.43 10.24
N HIS A 55 2.07 -2.91 9.71
CA HIS A 55 1.81 -2.92 8.27
C HIS A 55 1.49 -1.54 7.72
N PHE A 56 0.86 -0.68 8.52
CA PHE A 56 0.67 0.72 8.13
C PHE A 56 2.01 1.43 8.00
N ARG A 57 2.91 1.24 8.96
CA ARG A 57 4.28 1.77 8.88
C ARG A 57 5.02 1.25 7.64
N GLU A 58 4.95 -0.05 7.39
CA GLU A 58 5.55 -0.67 6.20
C GLU A 58 5.03 -0.06 4.88
N LEU A 59 3.74 0.25 4.79
CA LEU A 59 3.16 0.97 3.66
C LEU A 59 3.72 2.39 3.54
N VAL A 60 3.81 3.13 4.65
CA VAL A 60 4.34 4.50 4.69
C VAL A 60 5.81 4.52 4.27
N ASP A 61 6.64 3.65 4.86
CA ASP A 61 8.06 3.52 4.53
C ASP A 61 8.24 3.19 3.03
N TYR A 62 7.46 2.25 2.49
CA TYR A 62 7.49 1.90 1.07
C TYR A 62 7.14 3.09 0.14
N LEU A 63 6.15 3.89 0.53
CA LEU A 63 5.72 5.07 -0.21
C LEU A 63 6.73 6.21 -0.10
N ASP A 64 7.34 6.42 1.07
CA ASP A 64 8.34 7.46 1.32
C ASP A 64 9.62 7.21 0.51
N ASP A 65 10.11 5.97 0.51
CA ASP A 65 11.28 5.54 -0.29
C ASP A 65 11.11 5.79 -1.80
N ARG A 66 9.87 5.97 -2.27
CA ARG A 66 9.51 6.19 -3.67
C ARG A 66 8.98 7.60 -3.93
N GLU A 67 9.01 8.47 -2.93
CA GLU A 67 8.47 9.83 -2.99
C GLU A 67 6.96 9.86 -3.35
N LEU A 68 6.21 8.82 -2.96
CA LEU A 68 4.80 8.61 -3.29
C LEU A 68 3.84 8.89 -2.12
N LEU A 69 4.34 9.37 -0.97
CA LEU A 69 3.48 9.64 0.20
C LEU A 69 2.32 10.57 -0.11
N PHE A 70 2.48 11.52 -1.03
CA PHE A 70 1.43 12.45 -1.46
C PHE A 70 0.21 11.75 -2.10
N LEU A 71 0.33 10.48 -2.50
CA LEU A 71 -0.79 9.69 -3.01
C LEU A 71 -1.70 9.17 -1.91
N LEU A 72 -1.23 9.10 -0.67
CA LEU A 72 -2.02 8.69 0.48
C LEU A 72 -2.91 9.87 0.90
N LYS A 73 -4.15 9.87 0.42
CA LYS A 73 -5.14 10.92 0.74
C LYS A 73 -5.78 10.67 2.11
N ASP A 74 -6.12 11.76 2.80
CA ASP A 74 -6.92 11.74 4.04
C ASP A 74 -8.42 11.52 3.78
#